data_AF-A0A397VSP4-F1
#
_entry.id   AF-A0A397VSP4-F1
#
_cell.length_a   1.000
_cell.length_b   1.000
_cell.length_c   1.000
_cell.angle_alpha   90.00
_cell.angle_beta   90.00
_cell.angle_gamma   90.00
#
_symmetry.space_group_name_H-M   'P 1'
#
loop_
_entity.id
_entity.type
_entity.pdbx_description
1 polymer ?
#
loop_
_entity_poly.entity_id
_entity_poly.type
_entity_poly.pdbx_seq_one_letter_code
_entity_poly.pdbx_strand_id
1 'polypeptide(L)'
;MGDFNALGSYLNKNKQKTLDNILYNNNLMWGIDHSSDTTVATKCNAYDRFIFEIKNKERWIGNTRVFEFDKILKIDKLLKNMKTSDVSDHYPIEFELKLDKQ
;
A
#
# COMPACT_ATOMS: atom_id res chain seq x y z
N MET A 1 6.87 6.84 2.75
CA MET A 1 5.73 5.89 2.75
C MET A 1 4.47 6.68 3.04
N GLY A 2 3.31 6.16 2.63
CA GLY A 2 1.99 6.75 2.91
C GLY A 2 1.15 6.90 1.65
N ASP A 3 0.08 7.68 1.72
CA ASP A 3 -0.76 8.03 0.58
C ASP A 3 0.01 8.90 -0.41
N PHE A 4 0.34 8.33 -1.56
CA PHE A 4 1.02 9.02 -2.66
C PHE A 4 0.05 9.42 -3.77
N ASN A 5 -1.23 9.06 -3.65
CA ASN A 5 -2.21 9.15 -4.73
C ASN A 5 -1.68 8.50 -6.04
N ALA A 6 -0.93 7.41 -5.91
CA ALA A 6 -0.12 6.83 -6.99
C ALA A 6 -0.90 5.94 -7.98
N LEU A 7 -2.18 6.25 -8.24
CA LEU A 7 -3.00 5.58 -9.27
C LEU A 7 -4.19 6.47 -9.70
N GLY A 8 -5.09 5.91 -10.50
CA GLY A 8 -6.37 6.52 -10.84
C GLY A 8 -6.22 7.79 -11.68
N SER A 9 -7.06 8.79 -11.42
CA SER A 9 -7.04 10.08 -12.10
C SER A 9 -5.78 10.91 -11.80
N TYR A 10 -5.11 10.64 -10.69
CA TYR A 10 -3.94 11.39 -10.24
C TYR A 10 -2.66 10.96 -10.97
N LEU A 11 -2.53 9.67 -11.27
CA LEU A 11 -1.39 9.10 -11.98
C LEU A 11 -1.85 8.28 -13.19
N ASN A 12 -1.87 8.92 -14.36
CA ASN A 12 -2.17 8.22 -15.61
C ASN A 12 -1.05 7.22 -15.99
N LYS A 13 -1.36 6.29 -16.88
CA LYS A 13 -0.45 5.20 -17.30
C LYS A 13 0.91 5.69 -17.81
N ASN A 14 0.98 6.84 -18.49
CA ASN A 14 2.25 7.34 -19.02
C ASN A 14 3.13 7.91 -17.89
N LYS A 15 2.55 8.70 -16.98
CA LYS A 15 3.27 9.20 -15.81
C LYS A 15 3.69 8.08 -14.87
N GLN A 16 2.85 7.05 -14.73
CA GLN A 16 3.18 5.84 -13.97
C GLN A 16 4.44 5.17 -14.53
N LYS A 17 4.49 4.89 -15.84
CA LYS A 17 5.68 4.34 -16.50
C LYS A 17 6.92 5.22 -16.31
N THR A 18 6.77 6.53 -16.38
CA THR A 18 7.87 7.46 -16.10
C THR A 18 8.37 7.31 -14.67
N LEU A 19 7.47 7.21 -13.69
CA LEU A 19 7.83 7.03 -12.28
C LEU A 19 8.49 5.67 -12.04
N ASP A 20 7.95 4.60 -12.64
CA ASP A 20 8.53 3.25 -12.58
C ASP A 20 9.98 3.24 -13.09
N ASN A 21 10.23 3.92 -14.21
CA ASN A 21 11.59 4.07 -14.76
C ASN A 21 12.50 4.89 -13.84
N ILE A 22 11.99 5.98 -13.24
CA ILE A 22 12.76 6.79 -12.28
C ILE A 22 13.14 5.95 -11.07
N LEU A 23 12.20 5.20 -10.48
CA LEU A 23 12.47 4.34 -9.34
C LEU A 23 13.51 3.28 -9.69
N TYR A 24 13.31 2.56 -10.80
CA TYR A 24 14.25 1.54 -11.26
C TYR A 24 15.66 2.09 -11.45
N ASN A 25 15.82 3.22 -12.14
CA ASN A 25 17.12 3.84 -12.38
C ASN A 25 17.83 4.33 -11.09
N ASN A 26 17.09 4.49 -9.99
CA ASN A 26 17.63 4.88 -8.68
C ASN A 26 17.75 3.68 -7.71
N ASN A 27 17.64 2.44 -8.19
CA ASN A 27 17.62 1.22 -7.36
C ASN A 27 16.50 1.22 -6.32
N LEU A 28 15.38 1.85 -6.65
CA LEU A 28 14.17 1.92 -5.83
C LEU A 28 13.07 1.05 -6.45
N MET A 29 12.16 0.56 -5.62
CA MET A 29 11.00 -0.20 -6.05
C MET A 29 9.77 0.12 -5.20
N TRP A 30 8.60 -0.09 -5.80
CA TRP A 30 7.33 -0.08 -5.09
C TRP A 30 7.25 -1.25 -4.11
N GLY A 31 6.87 -0.97 -2.86
CA GLY A 31 6.62 -2.01 -1.86
C GLY A 31 5.16 -2.48 -1.80
N ILE A 32 4.25 -1.82 -2.51
CA ILE A 32 2.85 -2.22 -2.71
C ILE A 32 2.62 -2.26 -4.22
N ASP A 33 2.02 -3.33 -4.73
CA ASP A 33 1.82 -3.54 -6.17
C ASP A 33 0.76 -2.59 -6.73
N HIS A 34 0.85 -2.21 -8.02
CA HIS A 34 -0.15 -1.34 -8.65
C HIS A 34 -1.55 -1.94 -8.74
N SER A 35 -1.67 -3.26 -8.62
CA SER A 35 -2.94 -4.00 -8.55
C SER A 35 -3.54 -4.08 -7.14
N SER A 36 -2.84 -3.60 -6.10
CA SER A 36 -3.38 -3.60 -4.74
C SER A 36 -4.52 -2.58 -4.59
N ASP A 37 -5.50 -2.87 -3.74
CA ASP A 37 -6.52 -1.88 -3.35
C ASP A 37 -6.18 -1.35 -1.96
N THR A 38 -5.87 -0.06 -1.86
CA THR A 38 -5.58 0.60 -0.58
C THR A 38 -6.72 1.49 -0.13
N THR A 39 -7.88 1.43 -0.78
CA THR A 39 -9.04 2.27 -0.45
C THR A 39 -10.19 1.44 0.09
N VAL A 40 -10.93 2.01 1.03
CA VAL A 40 -12.19 1.45 1.56
C VAL A 40 -13.36 1.74 0.60
N ALA A 41 -13.20 2.74 -0.25
CA ALA A 41 -14.19 3.10 -1.26
C ALA A 41 -14.32 2.01 -2.34
N THR A 42 -15.42 2.04 -3.11
CA THR A 42 -15.75 1.02 -4.11
C THR A 42 -14.79 0.90 -5.30
N LYS A 43 -13.74 1.72 -5.38
CA LYS A 43 -12.82 1.77 -6.52
C LYS A 43 -11.45 1.22 -6.12
N CYS A 44 -11.04 0.14 -6.78
CA CYS A 44 -9.70 -0.42 -6.61
C CYS A 44 -8.61 0.58 -7.02
N ASN A 45 -7.95 1.18 -6.02
CA ASN A 45 -6.85 2.12 -6.23
C ASN A 45 -5.68 1.84 -5.28
N ALA A 46 -4.48 1.68 -5.84
CA ALA A 46 -3.23 1.56 -5.10
C ALA A 46 -2.63 2.97 -4.82
N TYR A 47 -3.26 3.73 -3.93
CA TYR A 47 -2.81 5.08 -3.58
C TYR A 47 -1.66 5.08 -2.59
N ASP A 48 -1.75 4.25 -1.56
CA ASP A 48 -0.79 4.14 -0.48
C ASP A 48 0.41 3.28 -0.88
N ARG A 49 1.62 3.78 -0.64
CA ARG A 49 2.86 3.14 -1.12
C ARG A 49 3.97 3.15 -0.09
N PHE A 50 4.76 2.08 -0.15
CA PHE A 50 6.16 2.10 0.27
C PHE A 50 7.05 2.29 -0.96
N ILE A 51 8.17 2.98 -0.76
CA ILE A 51 9.31 2.93 -1.67
C ILE A 51 10.45 2.30 -0.89
N PHE A 52 11.01 1.23 -1.41
CA PHE A 52 12.18 0.56 -0.83
C PHE A 52 13.37 0.68 -1.77
N GLU A 53 14.57 0.76 -1.21
CA GLU A 53 15.76 0.40 -1.95
C GLU A 53 15.74 -1.12 -2.20
N ILE A 54 16.03 -1.54 -3.43
CA ILE A 54 15.98 -2.96 -3.85
C ILE A 54 16.85 -3.84 -2.94
N LYS A 55 18.06 -3.38 -2.61
CA LYS A 55 18.99 -4.11 -1.72
C LYS A 55 18.42 -4.31 -0.31
N ASN A 56 17.73 -3.30 0.22
CA ASN A 56 17.11 -3.39 1.54
C ASN A 56 15.87 -4.29 1.51
N LYS A 57 15.11 -4.32 0.40
CA LYS A 57 13.94 -5.21 0.26
C LYS A 57 14.32 -6.68 0.48
N GLU A 58 15.42 -7.13 -0.13
CA GLU A 58 15.86 -8.53 -0.02
C GLU A 58 16.32 -8.87 1.40
N ARG A 59 17.12 -7.97 1.98
CA ARG A 59 17.78 -8.18 3.27
C ARG A 59 16.84 -8.01 4.46
N TRP A 60 16.10 -6.91 4.51
CA TRP A 60 15.42 -6.47 5.74
C TRP A 60 13.91 -6.49 5.64
N ILE A 61 13.32 -6.51 4.45
CA ILE A 61 11.86 -6.38 4.32
C ILE A 61 11.23 -7.76 4.12
N GLY A 62 10.39 -8.14 5.07
CA GLY A 62 9.51 -9.31 5.01
C GLY A 62 8.30 -9.09 4.11
N ASN A 63 7.15 -9.59 4.55
CA ASN A 63 5.89 -9.44 3.83
C ASN A 63 5.48 -7.98 3.77
N THR A 64 4.84 -7.59 2.68
CA THR A 64 4.22 -6.29 2.46
C THR A 64 2.76 -6.53 2.10
N ARG A 65 1.82 -5.87 2.77
CA ARG A 65 0.39 -6.08 2.51
C ARG A 65 -0.45 -4.86 2.83
N VAL A 66 -1.67 -4.88 2.33
CA VAL A 66 -2.74 -3.98 2.74
C VAL A 66 -3.46 -4.62 3.93
N PHE A 67 -3.65 -3.85 5.00
CA PHE A 67 -4.38 -4.29 6.18
C PHE A 67 -5.86 -3.94 6.03
N GLU A 68 -6.63 -4.87 5.48
CA GLU A 68 -8.08 -4.76 5.29
C GLU A 68 -8.81 -4.94 6.64
N PHE A 69 -8.78 -3.89 7.46
CA PHE A 69 -9.22 -3.92 8.85
C PHE A 69 -10.70 -4.27 9.01
N ASP A 70 -11.53 -3.97 8.02
CA ASP A 70 -12.95 -4.36 7.95
C ASP A 70 -13.12 -5.87 7.92
N LYS A 71 -12.33 -6.57 7.11
CA LYS A 71 -12.36 -8.03 6.96
C LYS A 71 -11.80 -8.73 8.19
N ILE A 72 -10.73 -8.18 8.75
CA ILE A 72 -10.01 -8.76 9.88
C ILE A 72 -10.80 -8.59 11.18
N LEU A 73 -11.24 -7.36 11.47
CA LEU A 73 -11.96 -7.04 12.70
C LEU A 73 -13.45 -7.37 12.59
N LYS A 74 -13.97 -7.61 11.38
CA LYS A 74 -15.41 -7.78 11.13
C LYS A 74 -16.17 -6.57 11.68
N ILE A 75 -15.76 -5.37 11.30
CA ILE A 75 -16.30 -4.10 11.84
C ILE A 75 -17.82 -4.08 11.78
N ASP A 76 -18.43 -4.55 10.69
CA ASP A 76 -19.88 -4.66 10.52
C ASP A 76 -20.57 -5.49 11.62
N LYS A 77 -19.84 -6.41 12.27
CA LYS A 77 -20.33 -7.22 13.39
C LYS A 77 -20.00 -6.61 14.75
N LEU A 78 -18.88 -5.91 14.88
CA LEU A 78 -18.45 -5.29 16.15
C LEU A 78 -19.17 -3.96 16.43
N LEU A 79 -19.53 -3.21 15.39
CA LEU A 79 -20.01 -1.84 15.50
C LEU A 79 -21.31 -1.69 14.72
N LYS A 80 -22.42 -2.03 15.39
CA LYS A 80 -23.79 -2.03 14.83
C LYS A 80 -24.20 -0.78 14.04
N ASN A 81 -23.55 0.36 14.28
CA ASN A 81 -23.87 1.66 13.68
C ASN A 81 -22.64 2.37 13.05
N MET A 82 -21.55 1.65 12.80
CA MET A 82 -20.35 2.23 12.19
C MET A 82 -20.00 1.50 10.90
N LYS A 83 -19.72 2.24 9.85
CA LYS A 83 -19.19 1.73 8.59
C LYS A 83 -17.67 1.76 8.63
N THR A 84 -17.03 0.91 7.83
CA THR A 84 -15.57 0.95 7.62
C THR A 84 -15.08 2.36 7.28
N SER A 85 -15.82 3.07 6.42
CA SER A 85 -15.53 4.44 5.98
C SER A 85 -15.55 5.48 7.11
N ASP A 86 -16.20 5.18 8.24
CA ASP A 86 -16.23 6.09 9.39
C ASP A 86 -14.91 6.04 10.18
N VAL A 87 -14.09 5.00 9.98
CA VAL A 87 -12.72 4.91 10.51
C VAL A 87 -11.76 5.63 9.57
N SER A 88 -11.78 5.26 8.29
CA SER A 88 -10.98 5.86 7.22
C SER A 88 -11.51 5.43 5.86
N ASP A 89 -11.26 6.23 4.83
CA ASP A 89 -11.42 5.88 3.42
C ASP A 89 -10.21 5.15 2.82
N HIS A 90 -9.13 4.96 3.60
CA HIS A 90 -7.93 4.22 3.21
C HIS A 90 -7.67 3.03 4.15
N TYR A 91 -7.15 1.94 3.59
CA TYR A 91 -6.57 0.86 4.37
C TYR A 91 -5.10 1.16 4.70
N PRO A 92 -4.63 0.86 5.93
CA PRO A 92 -3.22 0.90 6.22
C PRO A 92 -2.44 -0.05 5.30
N ILE A 93 -1.27 0.39 4.86
CA ILE A 93 -0.26 -0.48 4.28
C ILE A 93 0.76 -0.83 5.35
N GLU A 94 1.25 -2.07 5.34
CA GLU A 94 2.19 -2.55 6.34
C GLU A 94 3.27 -3.43 5.72
N PHE A 95 4.41 -3.48 6.40
CA PHE A 95 5.47 -4.43 6.09
C PHE A 95 6.17 -4.93 7.35
N GLU A 96 6.73 -6.13 7.26
CA GLU A 96 7.49 -6.74 8.34
C GLU A 96 8.99 -6.41 8.17
N LEU A 97 9.69 -6.13 9.27
CA LEU A 97 11.15 -6.06 9.28
C LEU A 97 11.72 -7.42 9.71
N LYS A 98 12.59 -7.98 8.88
CA LYS A 98 13.43 -9.13 9.23
C LYS A 98 14.53 -8.65 10.16
N LEU A 99 14.35 -8.88 11.46
CA LEU A 99 15.40 -8.65 12.42
C LEU A 99 16.21 -9.95 12.53
N ASP A 100 17.42 -9.96 11.99
CA ASP A 100 18.36 -11.03 12.29
C ASP A 100 18.63 -10.98 13.80
N LYS A 101 18.39 -12.11 14.50
CA LYS A 101 19.03 -12.32 15.80
C LYS A 101 20.51 -12.55 15.48
N GLN A 102 21.32 -11.52 15.63
CA GLN A 102 22.79 -11.67 15.69
C GLN A 102 23.15 -12.64 16.83
#